data_AF-W1X9G4-F1
#
_entry.id   AF-W1X9G4-F1
#
_cell.length_a   1.000
_cell.length_b   1.000
_cell.length_c   1.000
_cell.angle_alpha   90.00
_cell.angle_beta   90.00
_cell.angle_gamma   90.00
#
_symmetry.space_group_name_H-M   'P 1'
#
loop_
_entity.id
_entity.type
_entity.pdbx_description
1 polymer ?
#
loop_
_entity_poly.entity_id
_entity_poly.type
_entity_poly.pdbx_seq_one_letter_code
_entity_poly.pdbx_strand_id
1 'polypeptide(L)' 'MPSFDIVSEVDLQEARNAVDNASREVESRFDFRNVEASFELNDASKTIKVLSES' A
#
# COMPACT_ATOMS: atom_id res chain seq x y z
N MET A 1 10.58 -27.07 -27.83
CA MET A 1 11.37 -26.88 -26.60
C MET A 1 10.62 -25.84 -25.78
N PRO A 2 10.12 -26.15 -24.58
CA PRO A 2 9.35 -25.18 -23.80
C PRO A 2 10.27 -24.09 -23.26
N SER A 3 9.84 -22.83 -23.40
CA SER A 3 10.46 -21.64 -22.80
C SER A 3 9.42 -20.92 -21.95
N PHE A 4 9.88 -20.14 -20.97
CA PHE A 4 9.03 -19.27 -20.15
C PHE A 4 9.73 -17.92 -19.97
N ASP A 5 8.94 -16.89 -19.70
CA ASP A 5 9.42 -15.53 -19.54
C ASP A 5 9.61 -15.17 -18.06
N ILE A 6 10.66 -14.39 -17.78
CA ILE A 6 10.90 -13.78 -16.48
C ILE A 6 10.29 -12.39 -16.52
N VAL A 7 9.25 -12.15 -15.73
CA VAL A 7 8.57 -10.86 -15.63
C VAL A 7 8.58 -10.35 -14.19
N SER A 8 8.55 -9.02 -14.06
CA SER A 8 8.42 -8.32 -12.78
C SER A 8 7.15 -7.50 -12.81
N GLU A 9 6.01 -8.19 -12.73
CA GLU A 9 4.69 -7.58 -12.70
C GLU A 9 4.13 -7.59 -11.28
N VAL A 10 3.41 -6.52 -10.95
CA VAL A 10 2.69 -6.38 -9.67
C VAL A 10 1.22 -6.19 -9.99
N ASP A 11 0.36 -6.94 -9.33
CA ASP A 11 -1.08 -6.79 -9.45
C ASP A 11 -1.55 -5.53 -8.71
N LEU A 12 -2.10 -4.58 -9.47
CA LEU A 12 -2.59 -3.31 -8.92
C LEU A 12 -3.84 -3.47 -8.05
N GLN A 13 -4.68 -4.49 -8.29
CA GLN A 13 -5.80 -4.80 -7.39
C GLN A 13 -5.29 -5.32 -6.05
N GLU A 14 -4.30 -6.21 -6.05
CA GLU A 14 -3.68 -6.66 -4.80
C GLU A 14 -2.98 -5.52 -4.06
N ALA A 15 -2.30 -4.62 -4.79
CA ALA A 15 -1.67 -3.45 -4.20
C ALA A 15 -2.69 -2.51 -3.52
N ARG A 16 -3.85 -2.28 -4.15
CA ARG A 16 -4.96 -1.51 -3.55
C ARG A 16 -5.48 -2.18 -2.27
N ASN A 17 -5.76 -3.48 -2.34
CA ASN A 17 -6.23 -4.24 -1.19
C ASN A 17 -5.23 -4.19 -0.02
N ALA A 18 -3.92 -4.24 -0.33
CA ALA A 18 -2.86 -4.13 0.66
C ALA A 18 -2.81 -2.74 1.33
N VAL A 19 -2.96 -1.66 0.55
CA VAL A 19 -3.03 -0.29 1.09
C VAL A 19 -4.26 -0.10 1.97
N ASP A 20 -5.43 -0.58 1.54
CA ASP A 20 -6.66 -0.50 2.34
C ASP A 20 -6.52 -1.26 3.67
N ASN A 21 -5.86 -2.42 3.64
CA ASN A 21 -5.60 -3.20 4.85
C ASN A 21 -4.62 -2.46 5.79
N ALA A 22 -3.55 -1.87 5.25
CA ALA A 22 -2.60 -1.08 6.03
C ALA A 22 -3.27 0.13 6.71
N SER A 23 -4.17 0.82 6.00
CA SER A 23 -4.95 1.93 6.56
C SER A 23 -5.82 1.49 7.74
N ARG A 24 -6.54 0.37 7.62
CA ARG A 24 -7.35 -0.17 8.73
C ARG A 24 -6.49 -0.58 9.93
N GLU A 25 -5.31 -1.15 9.67
CA GLU A 25 -4.42 -1.57 10.74
C GLU A 25 -3.91 -0.36 11.54
N VAL A 26 -3.56 0.74 10.87
CA VAL A 26 -3.14 1.98 11.54
C VAL A 26 -4.27 2.64 12.32
N GLU A 27 -5.51 2.59 11.83
CA GLU A 27 -6.69 3.05 12.61
C GLU A 27 -6.90 2.23 13.89
N SER A 28 -6.58 0.94 13.86
CA SER A 28 -6.76 0.04 15.02
C SER A 28 -5.64 0.16 16.07
N ARG A 29 -4.52 0.78 15.69
CA ARG A 29 -3.32 0.89 16.53
C ARG A 29 -3.45 1.99 17.58
N PHE A 30 -3.29 1.61 18.85
CA PHE A 30 -3.44 2.53 19.98
C PHE A 30 -2.40 3.64 20.00
N ASP A 31 -1.18 3.35 19.53
CA ASP A 31 -0.07 4.30 19.43
C ASP A 31 -0.28 5.38 18.35
N PHE A 32 -1.20 5.16 17.41
CA PHE A 32 -1.59 6.14 16.39
C PHE A 32 -2.87 6.91 16.75
N ARG A 33 -3.44 6.71 17.96
CA ARG A 33 -4.57 7.52 18.41
C ARG A 33 -4.18 8.99 18.52
N ASN A 34 -4.90 9.85 17.79
CA ASN A 34 -4.65 11.29 17.65
C ASN A 34 -3.35 11.66 16.90
N VAL A 35 -2.79 10.73 16.11
CA VAL A 35 -1.69 11.02 15.17
C VAL A 35 -2.27 11.05 13.77
N GLU A 36 -2.01 12.10 12.99
CA GLU A 36 -2.40 12.10 11.58
C GLU A 36 -1.47 11.14 10.80
N ALA A 37 -2.00 9.97 10.44
CA ALA A 37 -1.30 8.97 9.63
C ALA A 37 -2.19 8.48 8.48
N SER A 38 -1.64 8.43 7.27
CA SER A 38 -2.39 8.01 6.07
C SER A 38 -1.52 7.29 5.04
N PHE A 39 -2.16 6.40 4.28
CA PHE A 39 -1.58 5.71 3.14
C PHE A 39 -2.41 6.03 1.90
N GLU A 40 -1.77 6.56 0.87
CA GLU A 40 -2.41 6.86 -0.42
C GLU A 40 -1.70 6.08 -1.53
N LEU A 41 -2.47 5.28 -2.29
CA LEU A 41 -1.97 4.67 -3.51
C LEU A 41 -2.20 5.62 -4.69
N ASN A 42 -1.11 6.02 -5.35
CA ASN A 42 -1.19 6.72 -6.62
C ASN A 42 -1.08 5.72 -7.78
N ASP A 43 -2.21 5.36 -8.37
CA ASP A 43 -2.28 4.40 -9.48
C ASP A 43 -1.54 4.89 -10.74
N ALA A 44 -1.47 6.21 -10.96
CA ALA A 44 -0.85 6.79 -12.15
C ALA A 44 0.68 6.76 -12.06
N SER A 45 1.24 7.05 -10.89
CA SER A 45 2.69 7.00 -10.66
C SER A 45 3.19 5.66 -10.12
N LYS A 46 2.28 4.71 -9.80
CA LYS A 46 2.59 3.42 -9.15
C LYS A 46 3.40 3.58 -7.86
N THR A 47 3.08 4.61 -7.09
CA THR A 47 3.77 4.92 -5.82
C THR A 47 2.79 4.95 -4.66
N ILE A 48 3.22 4.48 -3.49
CA ILE A 48 2.48 4.62 -2.24
C ILE A 48 3.07 5.80 -1.47
N LYS A 49 2.23 6.77 -1.13
CA LYS A 49 2.58 7.90 -0.28
C LYS A 49 2.17 7.57 1.15
N VAL A 50 3.09 7.80 2.09
CA VAL A 50 2.87 7.58 3.52
C VAL A 50 3.06 8.90 4.23
N LEU A 51 2.08 9.29 5.04
CA LEU A 51 2.14 10.46 5.90
C LEU A 51 2.01 9.99 7.35
N SER A 52 2.80 10.59 8.24
CA SER A 52 2.72 10.41 9.68
C SER A 52 3.19 11.69 10.36
N GLU A 53 2.42 12.19 11.32
CA GLU A 53 2.92 13.17 12.27
C GLU A 53 3.91 12.49 13.23
N SER A 54 5.03 13.17 13.54
CA SER A 54 6.09 12.72 14.44
C SER A 54 6.10 13.54 15.71
#